data_AF-A0A1I7NVQ2-F1
#
_entry.id   AF-A0A1I7NVQ2-F1
#
_cell.length_a   1.000
_cell.length_b   1.000
_cell.length_c   1.000
_cell.angle_alpha   90.00
_cell.angle_beta   90.00
_cell.angle_gamma   90.00
#
_symmetry.space_group_name_H-M   'P 1'
#
loop_
_entity.id
_entity.type
_entity.pdbx_description
1 polymer ?
#
loop_
_entity_poly.entity_id
_entity_poly.type
_entity_poly.pdbx_seq_one_letter_code
_entity_poly.pdbx_strand_id
1 'polypeptide(L)'
;MSLSTRSVIIVSTPGCVPHHVRNALLNTGATTHVFNSYAAALTLLRRKKIDTVVIQFARDTATVNFCEAVRSLNVPVVYASPSTN
;
A
#
# COMPACT_ATOMS: atom_id res chain seq x y z
N MET A 1 -13.22 0.66 -16.04
CA MET A 1 -12.30 -0.50 -15.99
C MET A 1 -12.51 -1.21 -14.65
N SER A 2 -12.74 -2.52 -14.64
CA SER A 2 -12.88 -3.30 -13.40
C SER A 2 -11.50 -3.79 -12.94
N LEU A 3 -11.21 -3.66 -11.65
CA LEU A 3 -9.96 -4.13 -11.01
C LEU A 3 -10.20 -5.42 -10.22
N SER A 4 -11.24 -6.20 -10.54
CA SER A 4 -11.70 -7.38 -9.79
C SER A 4 -10.65 -8.46 -9.55
N THR A 5 -9.58 -8.50 -10.34
CA THR A 5 -8.48 -9.46 -10.20
C THR A 5 -7.23 -8.89 -9.51
N ARG A 6 -7.22 -7.60 -9.17
CA ARG A 6 -6.04 -6.93 -8.61
C ARG A 6 -6.05 -6.97 -7.09
N SER A 7 -4.90 -7.27 -6.50
CA SER A 7 -4.67 -7.24 -5.06
C SER A 7 -3.74 -6.08 -4.70
N VAL A 8 -4.21 -5.18 -3.86
CA VAL A 8 -3.51 -3.96 -3.45
C VAL A 8 -3.24 -3.99 -1.95
N ILE A 9 -2.04 -3.60 -1.56
CA ILE A 9 -1.70 -3.32 -0.15
C ILE A 9 -1.69 -1.82 0.05
N ILE A 10 -2.32 -1.35 1.12
CA ILE A 10 -2.21 0.02 1.61
C ILE A 10 -1.50 -0.05 2.94
N VAL A 11 -0.37 0.65 3.08
CA VAL A 11 0.28 0.84 4.38
C VAL A 11 0.11 2.29 4.80
N SER A 12 -0.52 2.49 5.95
CA SER A 12 -0.78 3.82 6.47
C SER A 12 -0.77 3.80 7.98
N THR A 13 -0.22 4.85 8.57
CA THR A 13 -0.30 5.06 10.01
C THR A 13 -1.76 5.30 10.44
N PRO A 14 -2.11 4.98 11.70
CA PRO A 14 -3.41 5.31 12.27
C PRO A 14 -3.72 6.81 12.09
N GLY A 15 -4.88 7.14 11.54
CA GLY A 15 -5.32 8.52 11.30
C GLY A 15 -4.95 9.12 9.93
N CYS A 16 -4.10 8.46 9.14
CA CYS A 16 -3.70 8.93 7.80
C CYS A 16 -4.23 8.09 6.64
N VAL A 17 -5.01 7.02 6.90
CA VAL A 17 -5.57 6.22 5.80
C VAL A 17 -6.55 7.11 5.04
N PRO A 18 -6.35 7.36 3.74
CA PRO A 18 -7.39 7.99 2.95
C PRO A 18 -8.47 6.92 2.78
N HIS A 19 -9.50 6.95 3.63
CA HIS A 19 -10.70 6.14 3.47
C HIS A 19 -11.20 6.18 2.01
N HIS A 20 -10.99 7.31 1.34
CA HIS A 20 -11.24 7.50 -0.08
C HIS A 20 -10.47 6.55 -1.01
N VAL A 21 -9.17 6.30 -0.79
CA VAL A 21 -8.37 5.39 -1.64
C VAL A 21 -8.83 3.95 -1.45
N ARG A 22 -9.02 3.52 -0.20
CA ARG A 22 -9.55 2.18 0.10
C ARG A 22 -10.94 2.00 -0.52
N ASN A 23 -11.85 2.95 -0.32
CA ASN A 23 -13.22 2.86 -0.82
C ASN A 23 -13.25 2.89 -2.35
N ALA A 24 -12.42 3.71 -3.00
CA ALA A 24 -12.30 3.73 -4.45
C ALA A 24 -11.82 2.37 -4.99
N LEU A 25 -10.80 1.77 -4.38
CA LEU A 25 -10.31 0.45 -4.78
C LEU A 25 -11.36 -0.65 -4.59
N LEU A 26 -12.07 -0.66 -3.45
CA LEU A 26 -13.17 -1.60 -3.20
C LEU A 26 -14.30 -1.42 -4.22
N ASN A 27 -14.69 -0.18 -4.54
CA ASN A 27 -15.73 0.12 -5.53
C ASN A 27 -15.35 -0.34 -6.95
N THR A 28 -14.05 -0.42 -7.26
CA THR A 28 -13.56 -0.98 -8.53
C THR A 28 -13.47 -2.51 -8.53
N GLY A 29 -13.75 -3.16 -7.39
CA GLY A 29 -13.67 -4.61 -7.20
C GLY A 29 -12.30 -5.13 -6.76
N ALA A 30 -11.31 -4.26 -6.52
CA ALA A 30 -9.97 -4.69 -6.13
C ALA A 30 -9.95 -5.30 -4.73
N THR A 31 -9.18 -6.37 -4.55
CA THR A 31 -8.90 -6.91 -3.21
C THR A 31 -7.93 -5.98 -2.49
N THR A 32 -8.36 -5.34 -1.41
CA THR A 32 -7.54 -4.34 -0.70
C THR A 32 -7.18 -4.83 0.70
N HIS A 33 -5.88 -4.83 1.03
CA HIS A 33 -5.36 -5.16 2.36
C HIS A 33 -4.77 -3.92 3.01
N VAL A 34 -5.18 -3.59 4.23
CA VAL A 34 -4.73 -2.38 4.93
C VAL A 34 -3.89 -2.78 6.13
N PHE A 35 -2.70 -2.21 6.25
CA PHE A 35 -1.79 -2.43 7.37
C PHE A 35 -1.37 -1.11 8.00
N ASN A 36 -1.21 -1.15 9.32
CA ASN A 36 -0.65 -0.04 10.12
C ASN A 36 0.86 -0.16 10.35
N SER A 37 1.50 -1.19 9.79
CA SER A 37 2.94 -1.42 9.92
C SER A 37 3.54 -2.02 8.66
N TYR A 38 4.78 -1.60 8.36
CA TYR A 38 5.56 -2.11 7.23
C TYR A 38 5.89 -3.60 7.39
N ALA A 39 6.16 -4.08 8.61
CA ALA A 39 6.50 -5.48 8.86
C ALA A 39 5.35 -6.44 8.52
N ALA A 40 4.11 -6.09 8.90
CA ALA A 40 2.93 -6.90 8.57
C ALA A 40 2.66 -6.91 7.07
N ALA A 41 2.80 -5.75 6.40
CA ALA A 41 2.67 -5.64 4.95
C ALA A 41 3.71 -6.50 4.20
N LEU A 42 4.98 -6.46 4.63
CA LEU A 42 6.05 -7.30 4.05
C LEU A 42 5.76 -8.80 4.23
N THR A 43 5.19 -9.18 5.37
CA THR A 43 4.81 -10.57 5.62
C THR A 43 3.78 -11.06 4.60
N LEU A 44 2.79 -10.22 4.25
CA LEU A 44 1.82 -10.57 3.21
C LEU A 44 2.44 -10.56 1.82
N LEU A 45 3.26 -9.55 1.48
CA LEU A 45 3.96 -9.45 0.19
C LEU A 45 4.78 -10.69 -0.15
N ARG A 46 5.40 -11.31 0.87
CA ARG A 46 6.20 -12.54 0.70
C ARG A 46 5.36 -13.80 0.51
N ARG A 47 4.08 -13.77 0.89
CA ARG A 47 3.19 -14.96 0.92
C ARG A 47 2.14 -14.94 -0.18
N LYS A 48 1.80 -13.76 -0.70
CA LYS A 48 0.74 -13.55 -1.68
C LYS A 48 1.24 -12.66 -2.80
N LYS A 49 0.83 -12.95 -4.03
CA LYS A 49 1.03 -12.04 -5.16
C LYS A 49 0.22 -10.76 -4.95
N ILE A 50 0.91 -9.63 -4.92
CA ILE A 50 0.34 -8.28 -4.78
C ILE A 50 0.72 -7.49 -6.03
N ASP A 51 -0.26 -6.81 -6.62
CA ASP A 51 -0.06 -6.04 -7.85
C ASP A 51 0.56 -4.68 -7.61
N THR A 52 0.29 -4.07 -6.45
CA THR A 52 0.87 -2.78 -6.09
C THR A 52 0.77 -2.54 -4.58
N VAL A 53 1.69 -1.72 -4.07
CA VAL A 53 1.64 -1.19 -2.70
C VAL A 53 1.41 0.31 -2.76
N VAL A 54 0.51 0.81 -1.92
CA VAL A 54 0.27 2.24 -1.71
C VAL A 54 0.78 2.60 -0.33
N ILE A 55 1.65 3.60 -0.23
CA ILE A 55 2.14 4.12 1.04
C ILE A 55 2.04 5.64 1.06
N GLN A 56 1.91 6.21 2.25
CA GLN A 56 2.07 7.64 2.42
C GLN A 56 3.53 8.03 2.19
N PHE A 57 3.76 9.12 1.44
CA PHE A 57 5.10 9.65 1.25
C PHE A 57 5.67 10.15 2.58
N ALA A 58 6.78 9.56 2.99
CA ALA A 58 7.58 9.98 4.13
C ALA A 58 9.07 9.76 3.84
N ARG A 59 9.92 10.58 4.45
CA ARG A 59 11.39 10.57 4.24
C ARG A 59 12.16 9.93 5.38
N ASP A 60 11.50 9.14 6.21
CA ASP A 60 12.12 8.42 7.32
C ASP A 60 12.77 7.12 6.84
N THR A 61 13.75 6.64 7.62
CA THR A 61 14.51 5.42 7.33
C THR A 61 13.63 4.18 7.21
N ALA A 62 12.53 4.09 7.96
CA ALA A 62 11.65 2.92 7.91
C ALA A 62 10.90 2.86 6.58
N THR A 63 10.42 4.00 6.08
CA THR A 63 9.79 4.11 4.76
C THR A 63 10.75 3.78 3.63
N VAL A 64 11.99 4.28 3.68
CA VAL A 64 13.03 3.96 2.69
C VAL A 64 13.33 2.45 2.68
N ASN A 65 13.59 1.87 3.85
CA ASN A 65 13.87 0.43 3.98
C ASN A 65 12.71 -0.43 3.46
N PHE A 66 11.47 -0.04 3.74
CA PHE A 66 10.30 -0.71 3.22
C PHE A 66 10.23 -0.61 1.69
N CYS A 67 10.45 0.56 1.11
CA CYS A 67 10.46 0.75 -0.35
C CYS A 67 11.51 -0.13 -1.04
N GLU A 68 12.74 -0.20 -0.49
CA GLU A 68 13.78 -1.07 -1.02
C GLU A 68 13.37 -2.56 -0.95
N ALA A 69 12.79 -2.99 0.17
CA ALA A 69 12.29 -4.35 0.32
C ALA A 69 11.17 -4.67 -0.70
N VAL A 70 10.22 -3.75 -0.93
CA VAL A 70 9.16 -3.93 -1.93
C VAL A 70 9.73 -3.95 -3.35
N ARG A 71 10.72 -3.10 -3.64
CA ARG A 71 11.41 -3.06 -4.93
C ARG A 71 12.16 -4.37 -5.22
N SER A 72 12.79 -4.96 -4.21
CA SER A 72 13.46 -6.27 -4.35
C SER A 72 12.51 -7.41 -4.72
N LEU A 73 11.21 -7.24 -4.45
CA LEU A 73 10.14 -8.17 -4.81
C LEU A 73 9.51 -7.87 -6.19
N ASN A 74 10.03 -6.88 -6.93
CA ASN A 74 9.48 -6.39 -8.20
C ASN A 74 8.01 -5.95 -8.10
N VAL A 75 7.59 -5.42 -6.96
CA VAL A 75 6.23 -4.90 -6.77
C VAL A 75 6.24 -3.37 -6.92
N PRO A 76 5.38 -2.79 -7.77
CA PRO A 76 5.24 -1.33 -7.89
C PRO A 76 4.82 -0.67 -6.57
N VAL A 77 5.39 0.50 -6.31
CA VAL A 77 5.06 1.36 -5.17
C VAL A 77 4.42 2.65 -5.66
N VAL A 78 3.26 2.99 -5.11
CA VAL A 78 2.55 4.24 -5.33
C VAL A 78 2.64 5.07 -4.07
N TYR A 79 3.13 6.30 -4.21
CA TYR A 79 3.25 7.25 -3.12
C TYR A 79 2.01 8.14 -3.08
N ALA A 80 1.30 8.12 -1.95
CA ALA A 80 0.22 9.06 -1.67
C ALA A 80 0.82 10.29 -0.96
N SER A 81 0.59 11.48 -1.51
CA SER A 81 0.94 12.72 -0.81
C SER A 81 0.10 12.85 0.46
N PRO A 82 0.69 13.29 1.59
CA PRO A 82 -0.11 13.74 2.72
C PRO A 82 -1.10 14.82 2.26
N SER A 83 -2.30 14.87 2.84
CA SER A 83 -3.14 16.06 2.71
C SER A 83 -2.39 17.23 3.32
N THR A 84 -2.11 18.25 2.53
CA THR A 84 -1.68 19.55 3.04
C THR A 84 -2.81 20.10 3.90
N ASN A 85 -2.61 20.16 5.21
CA ASN A 85 -3.34 21.11 6.05
C ASN A 85 -2.77 22.51 5.83
#